data_AF-A0ABD0VKH7-F1
#
_entry.id   AF-A0ABD0VKH7-F1
#
_cell.length_a   1.000
_cell.length_b   1.000
_cell.length_c   1.000
_cell.angle_alpha   90.00
_cell.angle_beta   90.00
_cell.angle_gamma   90.00
#
_symmetry.space_group_name_H-M   'P 1'
#
loop_
_entity.id
_entity.type
_entity.pdbx_description
1 polymer ?
#
loop_
_entity_poly.entity_id
_entity_poly.type
_entity_poly.pdbx_seq_one_letter_code
_entity_poly.pdbx_strand_id
1 'polypeptide(L)'
;MEGVSYQRFPKIKIREMKDDYMKFELRETDASMANALRRVMIAEVPTIAIDLVEIEANSSVLNDEFIAHRLGLIPLVSDDAMGMRFSRDCDACDGDGQCEYCSVEFHLNVRCDSDQTLDVTSNDLRSTEPRVIPVDVAARSLASESGGFDSPDQRGIIIVKLRRGQELRLRAIARKGIGKDHAKWSPAATVTFMYEPEIHINEELMETLTLDEKTTWIESSPTKVFDIDPNTYQVRVVDPEAYTYDEEVIKKAEAMGKPGLVEIYAKEDSFIFTVESTGAIKSYQMVINAIEILKQKLDAVRLQDTEEADIGELTQHLGRGL
;
A
#
# COMPACT_ATOMS: atom_id res chain seq x y z
N MET A 1 22.58 -1.45 30.69
CA MET A 1 21.72 -0.30 30.36
C MET A 1 20.32 -0.66 30.81
N GLU A 2 19.89 -0.06 31.90
CA GLU A 2 18.51 -0.17 32.38
C GLU A 2 17.59 0.39 31.30
N GLY A 3 16.77 -0.47 30.70
CA GLY A 3 15.79 -0.08 29.70
C GLY A 3 14.68 0.69 30.38
N VAL A 4 14.84 2.01 30.49
CA VAL A 4 13.74 2.89 30.83
C VAL A 4 12.72 2.76 29.70
N SER A 5 11.66 2.01 29.95
CA SER A 5 10.48 1.98 29.10
C SER A 5 9.82 3.35 29.18
N TYR A 6 10.27 4.29 28.35
CA TYR A 6 9.54 5.53 28.15
C TYR A 6 8.23 5.17 27.48
N GLN A 7 7.13 5.51 28.12
CA GLN A 7 5.81 5.40 27.52
C GLN A 7 5.79 6.33 26.31
N ARG A 8 5.84 5.75 25.11
CA ARG A 8 5.81 6.47 23.85
C ARG A 8 4.36 6.79 23.49
N PHE A 9 4.14 7.97 22.95
CA PHE A 9 2.83 8.41 22.46
C PHE A 9 2.95 8.77 20.98
N PRO A 10 2.87 7.78 20.08
CA PRO A 10 3.07 8.02 18.65
C PRO A 10 2.12 9.09 18.13
N LYS A 11 2.66 10.03 17.33
CA LYS A 11 1.89 11.13 16.73
C LYS A 11 1.93 11.02 15.21
N ILE A 12 0.77 11.17 14.58
CA ILE A 12 0.64 11.17 13.12
C ILE A 12 0.34 12.59 12.65
N LYS A 13 1.12 13.08 11.68
CA LYS A 13 0.87 14.34 10.98
C LYS A 13 0.69 14.07 9.50
N ILE A 14 -0.51 14.34 8.98
CA ILE A 14 -0.84 14.16 7.57
C ILE A 14 -0.17 15.28 6.76
N ARG A 15 0.53 14.92 5.68
CA ARG A 15 1.19 15.87 4.77
C ARG A 15 0.39 16.02 3.48
N GLU A 16 0.03 14.89 2.88
CA GLU A 16 -0.77 14.83 1.67
C GLU A 16 -1.79 13.69 1.77
N MET A 17 -3.00 13.92 1.28
CA MET A 17 -4.05 12.92 1.24
C MET A 17 -4.84 13.06 -0.06
N LYS A 18 -4.86 11.97 -0.82
CA LYS A 18 -5.68 11.71 -2.00
C LYS A 18 -6.35 10.34 -1.84
N ASP A 19 -7.24 9.97 -2.74
CA ASP A 19 -7.96 8.69 -2.64
C ASP A 19 -7.02 7.47 -2.75
N ASP A 20 -6.04 7.52 -3.64
CA ASP A 20 -5.07 6.45 -3.91
C ASP A 20 -3.69 6.68 -3.27
N TYR A 21 -3.38 7.91 -2.87
CA TYR A 21 -2.09 8.31 -2.31
C TYR A 21 -2.22 8.98 -0.94
N MET A 22 -1.36 8.63 0.01
CA MET A 22 -1.24 9.32 1.29
C MET A 22 0.22 9.43 1.71
N LYS A 23 0.64 10.63 2.08
CA LYS A 23 1.94 10.90 2.70
C LYS A 23 1.71 11.44 4.11
N PHE A 24 2.32 10.81 5.10
CA PHE A 24 2.20 11.23 6.49
C PHE A 24 3.49 11.00 7.25
N GLU A 25 3.62 11.73 8.36
CA GLU A 25 4.75 11.64 9.26
C GLU A 25 4.32 10.98 10.57
N LEU A 26 5.12 10.03 11.05
CA LEU A 26 4.93 9.29 12.29
C LEU A 26 6.09 9.59 13.25
N ARG A 27 5.79 10.27 14.36
CA ARG A 27 6.77 10.70 15.38
C ARG A 27 6.60 9.98 16.70
N GLU A 28 7.60 10.10 17.57
CA GLU A 28 7.58 9.62 18.95
C GLU A 28 7.38 8.10 19.03
N THR A 29 7.95 7.38 18.07
CA THR A 29 7.87 5.92 17.99
C THR A 29 9.20 5.34 17.51
N ASP A 30 9.35 4.02 17.52
CA ASP A 30 10.53 3.36 16.95
C ASP A 30 10.22 2.61 15.65
N ALA A 31 11.29 2.15 15.02
CA ALA A 31 11.25 1.44 13.74
C ALA A 31 10.46 0.13 13.81
N SER A 32 10.34 -0.52 14.97
CA SER A 32 9.55 -1.74 15.09
C SER A 32 8.05 -1.46 14.93
N MET A 33 7.55 -0.38 15.52
CA MET A 33 6.16 0.06 15.37
C MET A 33 5.87 0.56 13.94
N ALA A 34 6.78 1.36 13.37
CA ALA A 34 6.67 1.81 11.99
C ALA A 34 6.63 0.62 11.02
N ASN A 35 7.54 -0.34 11.18
CA ASN A 35 7.58 -1.53 10.33
C ASN A 35 6.38 -2.46 10.59
N ALA A 36 5.88 -2.56 11.82
CA ALA A 36 4.65 -3.30 12.11
C ALA A 36 3.47 -2.71 11.35
N LEU A 37 3.26 -1.38 11.43
CA LEU A 37 2.20 -0.70 10.69
C LEU A 37 2.33 -0.92 9.18
N ARG A 38 3.55 -0.77 8.62
CA ARG A 38 3.84 -1.10 7.22
C ARG A 38 3.42 -2.51 6.84
N ARG A 39 3.83 -3.51 7.65
CA ARG A 39 3.56 -4.93 7.37
C ARG A 39 2.07 -5.24 7.43
N VAL A 40 1.35 -4.67 8.40
CA VAL A 40 -0.10 -4.86 8.53
C VAL A 40 -0.82 -4.26 7.32
N MET A 41 -0.45 -3.04 6.89
CA MET A 41 -1.02 -2.42 5.68
C MET A 41 -0.88 -3.30 4.43
N ILE A 42 0.29 -3.91 4.22
CA ILE A 42 0.57 -4.74 3.03
C ILE A 42 -0.11 -6.11 3.13
N ALA A 43 -0.04 -6.76 4.29
CA ALA A 43 -0.30 -8.20 4.38
C ALA A 43 -1.61 -8.57 5.08
N GLU A 44 -2.21 -7.67 5.87
CA GLU A 44 -3.29 -8.06 6.78
C GLU A 44 -4.56 -7.23 6.65
N VAL A 45 -4.49 -6.04 6.04
CA VAL A 45 -5.69 -5.30 5.66
C VAL A 45 -6.46 -6.12 4.61
N PRO A 46 -7.72 -6.51 4.88
CA PRO A 46 -8.44 -7.38 3.99
C PRO A 46 -9.02 -6.63 2.79
N THR A 47 -9.09 -7.31 1.66
CA THR A 47 -9.77 -6.85 0.44
C THR A 47 -10.59 -7.98 -0.18
N ILE A 48 -11.36 -7.66 -1.22
CA ILE A 48 -12.14 -8.62 -1.99
C ILE A 48 -11.41 -8.86 -3.31
N ALA A 49 -11.17 -10.12 -3.65
CA ALA A 49 -10.57 -10.51 -4.92
C ALA A 49 -11.21 -11.80 -5.46
N ILE A 50 -11.16 -12.00 -6.78
CA ILE A 50 -11.65 -13.21 -7.43
C ILE A 50 -10.82 -14.41 -6.96
N ASP A 51 -11.51 -15.45 -6.49
CA ASP A 51 -10.91 -16.63 -5.89
C ASP A 51 -11.22 -17.91 -6.66
N LEU A 52 -12.49 -18.11 -7.02
CA LEU A 52 -12.92 -19.23 -7.83
C LEU A 52 -13.39 -18.72 -9.20
N VAL A 53 -13.00 -19.40 -10.26
CA VAL A 53 -13.44 -19.12 -11.63
C VAL A 53 -13.93 -20.43 -12.24
N GLU A 54 -15.20 -20.45 -12.63
CA GLU A 54 -15.87 -21.54 -13.32
C GLU A 54 -16.06 -21.14 -14.78
N ILE A 55 -15.36 -21.82 -15.67
CA ILE A 55 -15.40 -21.54 -17.10
C ILE A 55 -16.45 -22.46 -17.73
N GLU A 56 -17.48 -21.85 -18.31
CA GLU A 56 -18.53 -22.57 -19.06
C GLU A 56 -18.09 -22.82 -20.51
N ALA A 57 -17.45 -21.82 -21.12
CA ALA A 57 -16.93 -21.90 -22.47
C ALA A 57 -15.69 -21.01 -22.63
N ASN A 58 -14.59 -21.57 -23.11
CA ASN A 58 -13.42 -20.81 -23.53
C ASN A 58 -12.94 -21.36 -24.88
N SER A 59 -13.10 -20.57 -25.94
CA SER A 59 -12.52 -20.86 -27.25
C SER A 59 -11.46 -19.83 -27.65
N SER A 60 -10.94 -19.10 -26.66
CA SER A 60 -9.89 -18.11 -26.84
C SER A 60 -8.51 -18.77 -27.02
N VAL A 61 -7.47 -17.96 -27.21
CA VAL A 61 -6.09 -18.44 -27.33
C VAL A 61 -5.44 -18.70 -25.97
N LEU A 62 -5.97 -18.09 -24.89
CA LEU A 62 -5.42 -18.27 -23.56
C LEU A 62 -6.07 -19.49 -22.88
N ASN A 63 -5.25 -20.29 -22.22
CA ASN A 63 -5.74 -21.39 -21.42
C ASN A 63 -6.52 -20.87 -20.20
N ASP A 64 -7.40 -21.72 -19.69
CA ASP A 64 -8.28 -21.47 -18.56
C ASP A 64 -7.53 -20.97 -17.32
N GLU A 65 -6.40 -21.59 -16.98
CA GLU A 65 -5.58 -21.23 -15.82
C GLU A 65 -4.99 -19.82 -15.92
N PHE A 66 -4.61 -19.38 -17.13
CA PHE A 66 -4.08 -18.04 -17.34
C PHE A 66 -5.17 -16.98 -17.22
N ILE A 67 -6.37 -17.27 -17.74
CA ILE A 67 -7.53 -16.37 -17.61
C ILE A 67 -7.91 -16.27 -16.13
N ALA A 68 -8.04 -17.39 -15.43
CA ALA A 68 -8.36 -17.41 -14.01
C ALA A 68 -7.33 -16.65 -13.16
N HIS A 69 -6.04 -16.85 -13.43
CA HIS A 69 -4.97 -16.11 -12.75
C HIS A 69 -5.05 -14.60 -12.99
N ARG A 70 -5.31 -14.18 -14.23
CA ARG A 70 -5.47 -12.75 -14.55
C ARG A 70 -6.69 -12.14 -13.86
N LEU A 71 -7.82 -12.83 -13.88
CA LEU A 71 -9.05 -12.41 -13.18
C LEU A 71 -8.79 -12.24 -11.67
N GLY A 72 -8.03 -13.16 -11.07
CA GLY A 72 -7.66 -13.09 -9.65
C GLY A 72 -6.86 -11.83 -9.29
N LEU A 73 -6.11 -11.25 -10.23
CA LEU A 73 -5.28 -10.06 -10.00
C LEU A 73 -5.96 -8.74 -10.35
N ILE A 74 -7.21 -8.75 -10.82
CA ILE A 74 -7.97 -7.52 -11.06
C ILE A 74 -8.39 -6.95 -9.71
N PRO A 75 -7.95 -5.73 -9.34
CA PRO A 75 -8.38 -5.11 -8.10
C PRO A 75 -9.88 -4.78 -8.16
N LEU A 76 -10.60 -5.11 -7.09
CA LEU A 76 -12.02 -4.81 -6.94
C LEU A 76 -12.20 -3.75 -5.85
N VAL A 77 -13.17 -2.85 -6.03
CA VAL A 77 -13.61 -1.92 -4.99
C VAL A 77 -14.07 -2.72 -3.78
N SER A 78 -13.46 -2.42 -2.63
CA SER A 78 -13.45 -3.25 -1.41
C SER A 78 -13.70 -2.40 -0.15
N ASP A 79 -14.39 -1.27 -0.27
CA ASP A 79 -14.62 -0.33 0.84
C ASP A 79 -15.27 -1.01 2.06
N ASP A 80 -16.16 -1.98 1.82
CA ASP A 80 -16.90 -2.73 2.84
C ASP A 80 -16.20 -4.06 3.25
N ALA A 81 -14.97 -4.33 2.79
CA ALA A 81 -14.29 -5.60 3.03
C ALA A 81 -14.06 -5.92 4.52
N MET A 82 -13.93 -4.91 5.38
CA MET A 82 -13.82 -5.11 6.83
C MET A 82 -15.09 -5.76 7.41
N GLY A 83 -16.28 -5.38 6.94
CA GLY A 83 -17.57 -5.91 7.40
C GLY A 83 -17.97 -7.27 6.81
N MET A 84 -17.37 -7.65 5.68
CA MET A 84 -17.58 -8.95 5.05
C MET A 84 -16.99 -10.09 5.90
N ARG A 85 -17.63 -11.26 5.91
CA ARG A 85 -17.12 -12.43 6.65
C ARG A 85 -16.06 -13.16 5.84
N PHE A 86 -15.05 -13.72 6.52
CA PHE A 86 -14.15 -14.66 5.88
C PHE A 86 -14.91 -15.95 5.54
N SER A 87 -14.71 -16.49 4.34
CA SER A 87 -15.40 -17.71 3.90
C SER A 87 -15.16 -18.91 4.81
N ARG A 88 -13.99 -18.97 5.47
CA ARG A 88 -13.62 -20.04 6.42
C ARG A 88 -14.33 -19.95 7.77
N ASP A 89 -14.81 -18.75 8.13
CA ASP A 89 -15.44 -18.45 9.42
C ASP A 89 -16.95 -18.15 9.24
N CYS A 90 -17.53 -18.60 8.11
CA CYS A 90 -18.90 -18.27 7.75
C CYS A 90 -19.86 -19.41 8.08
N ASP A 91 -20.52 -19.29 9.24
CA ASP A 91 -21.50 -20.28 9.73
C ASP A 91 -22.81 -20.31 8.92
N ALA A 92 -23.06 -19.31 8.09
CA ALA A 92 -24.29 -19.17 7.29
C ALA A 92 -24.22 -19.89 5.93
N CYS A 93 -23.09 -20.53 5.61
CA CYS A 93 -22.94 -21.29 4.37
C CYS A 93 -23.59 -22.66 4.54
N ASP A 94 -24.77 -22.88 3.96
CA ASP A 94 -25.52 -24.15 3.99
C ASP A 94 -24.90 -25.27 3.13
N GLY A 95 -23.58 -25.48 3.23
CA GLY A 95 -22.83 -26.56 2.56
C GLY A 95 -22.19 -26.20 1.22
N ASP A 96 -22.68 -25.17 0.52
CA ASP A 96 -22.15 -24.76 -0.79
C ASP A 96 -20.91 -23.87 -0.70
N GLY A 97 -20.49 -23.48 0.51
CA GLY A 97 -19.30 -22.65 0.74
C GLY A 97 -19.42 -21.22 0.17
N GLN A 98 -20.64 -20.75 -0.04
CA GLN A 98 -20.94 -19.43 -0.60
C GLN A 98 -22.25 -18.87 -0.01
N CYS A 99 -22.25 -17.61 0.42
CA CYS A 99 -23.46 -16.86 0.78
C CYS A 99 -23.27 -15.35 0.51
N GLU A 100 -24.35 -14.58 0.66
CA GLU A 100 -24.36 -13.12 0.47
C GLU A 100 -23.43 -12.34 1.42
N TYR A 101 -23.05 -12.94 2.57
CA TYR A 101 -22.18 -12.29 3.57
C TYR A 101 -20.69 -12.55 3.36
N CYS A 102 -20.32 -13.55 2.56
CA CYS A 102 -18.93 -14.02 2.43
C CYS A 102 -18.44 -14.14 0.99
N SER A 103 -19.26 -13.78 0.00
CA SER A 103 -18.88 -13.82 -1.41
C SER A 103 -19.62 -12.81 -2.27
N VAL A 104 -19.02 -12.46 -3.42
CA VAL A 104 -19.65 -11.68 -4.49
C VAL A 104 -19.45 -12.43 -5.80
N GLU A 105 -20.51 -12.56 -6.59
CA GLU A 105 -20.47 -13.27 -7.87
C GLU A 105 -20.34 -12.30 -9.05
N PHE A 106 -19.56 -12.70 -10.04
CA PHE A 106 -19.30 -12.00 -11.29
C PHE A 106 -19.60 -12.90 -12.48
N HIS A 107 -20.19 -12.33 -13.53
CA HIS A 107 -20.46 -13.02 -14.79
C HIS A 107 -19.76 -12.30 -15.95
N LEU A 108 -19.15 -13.10 -16.83
CA LEU A 108 -18.59 -12.64 -18.10
C LEU A 108 -19.15 -13.51 -19.21
N ASN A 109 -19.78 -12.89 -20.21
CA ASN A 109 -20.32 -13.60 -21.37
C ASN A 109 -20.08 -12.74 -22.61
N VAL A 110 -19.00 -13.05 -23.33
CA VAL A 110 -18.55 -12.26 -24.47
C VAL A 110 -18.27 -13.17 -25.65
N ARG A 111 -18.68 -12.74 -26.84
CA ARG A 111 -18.45 -13.42 -28.11
C ARG A 111 -18.06 -12.41 -29.18
N CYS A 112 -17.02 -12.73 -29.94
CA CYS A 112 -16.56 -11.88 -31.03
C CYS A 112 -17.21 -12.31 -32.34
N ASP A 113 -18.23 -11.58 -32.80
CA ASP A 113 -18.89 -11.86 -34.09
C ASP A 113 -18.34 -11.01 -35.25
N SER A 114 -17.59 -9.94 -34.95
CA SER A 114 -16.97 -9.06 -35.95
C SER A 114 -15.61 -9.60 -36.44
N ASP A 115 -15.15 -9.13 -37.61
CA ASP A 115 -13.81 -9.45 -38.14
C ASP A 115 -12.68 -8.68 -37.41
N GLN A 116 -13.02 -7.71 -36.55
CA GLN A 116 -12.05 -6.97 -35.75
C GLN A 116 -11.67 -7.74 -34.49
N THR A 117 -10.51 -7.42 -33.90
CA THR A 117 -10.17 -7.97 -32.57
C THR A 117 -11.14 -7.40 -31.55
N LEU A 118 -11.74 -8.24 -30.72
CA LEU A 118 -12.48 -7.82 -29.55
C LEU A 118 -11.57 -7.91 -28.32
N ASP A 119 -11.25 -6.77 -27.72
CA ASP A 119 -10.51 -6.72 -26.46
C ASP A 119 -11.51 -6.90 -25.31
N VAL A 120 -11.41 -8.02 -24.61
CA VAL A 120 -12.22 -8.30 -23.41
C VAL A 120 -11.50 -7.71 -22.21
N THR A 121 -12.20 -6.89 -21.42
CA THR A 121 -11.64 -6.09 -20.34
C THR A 121 -12.35 -6.35 -19.01
N SER A 122 -11.81 -5.79 -17.93
CA SER A 122 -12.44 -5.81 -16.61
C SER A 122 -13.85 -5.20 -16.61
N ASN A 123 -14.15 -4.26 -17.51
CA ASN A 123 -15.47 -3.64 -17.59
C ASN A 123 -16.56 -4.58 -18.12
N ASP A 124 -16.17 -5.67 -18.78
CA ASP A 124 -17.10 -6.70 -19.25
C ASP A 124 -17.57 -7.62 -18.10
N LEU A 125 -16.90 -7.58 -16.93
CA LEU A 125 -17.30 -8.31 -15.74
C LEU A 125 -18.52 -7.66 -15.09
N ARG A 126 -19.62 -8.41 -15.03
CA ARG A 126 -20.87 -7.97 -14.39
C ARG A 126 -20.94 -8.48 -12.97
N SER A 127 -20.90 -7.58 -11.99
CA SER A 127 -21.05 -7.91 -10.57
C SER A 127 -22.52 -8.08 -10.19
N THR A 128 -22.77 -8.98 -9.25
CA THR A 128 -24.05 -9.11 -8.53
C THR A 128 -24.23 -8.04 -7.45
N GLU A 129 -23.13 -7.48 -6.94
CA GLU A 129 -23.12 -6.39 -5.94
C GLU A 129 -22.59 -5.09 -6.57
N PRO A 130 -23.42 -4.06 -6.76
CA PRO A 130 -23.01 -2.80 -7.40
C PRO A 130 -21.84 -2.07 -6.74
N ARG A 131 -21.60 -2.31 -5.44
CA ARG A 131 -20.47 -1.70 -4.70
C ARG A 131 -19.14 -2.39 -4.93
N VAL A 132 -19.15 -3.65 -5.35
CA VAL A 132 -17.95 -4.45 -5.59
C VAL A 132 -17.80 -4.63 -7.08
N ILE A 133 -17.06 -3.71 -7.70
CA ILE A 133 -16.80 -3.67 -9.13
C ILE A 133 -15.29 -3.55 -9.39
N PRO A 134 -14.81 -3.90 -10.59
CA PRO A 134 -13.41 -3.68 -10.94
C PRO A 134 -13.03 -2.20 -10.81
N VAL A 135 -11.83 -1.94 -10.28
CA VAL A 135 -11.31 -0.59 -10.15
C VAL A 135 -11.00 -0.04 -11.55
N ASP A 136 -11.67 1.06 -11.92
CA ASP A 136 -11.40 1.76 -13.18
C ASP A 136 -10.26 2.78 -12.99
N VAL A 137 -9.07 2.41 -13.48
CA VAL A 137 -7.88 3.27 -13.47
C VAL A 137 -8.02 4.42 -14.48
N ALA A 138 -8.70 4.21 -15.60
CA ALA A 138 -8.82 5.18 -16.69
C ALA A 138 -9.81 6.31 -16.36
N ALA A 139 -10.92 6.00 -15.68
CA ALA A 139 -11.82 7.04 -15.16
C ALA A 139 -11.15 7.96 -14.12
N ARG A 140 -10.14 7.45 -13.39
CA ARG A 140 -9.38 8.22 -12.40
C ARG A 140 -8.24 9.03 -13.03
N SER A 141 -7.54 8.50 -14.04
CA SER A 141 -6.49 9.25 -14.77
C SER A 141 -7.02 10.43 -15.57
N LEU A 142 -8.28 10.41 -16.05
CA LEU A 142 -8.90 11.56 -16.72
C LEU A 142 -9.13 12.78 -15.80
N ALA A 143 -9.01 12.62 -14.48
CA ALA A 143 -9.02 13.72 -13.52
C ALA A 143 -7.62 14.32 -13.27
N SER A 144 -6.56 13.68 -13.79
CA SER A 144 -5.19 14.20 -13.80
C SER A 144 -4.88 14.74 -15.19
N GLU A 145 -4.62 16.04 -15.32
CA GLU A 145 -4.39 16.78 -16.58
C GLU A 145 -3.07 16.41 -17.31
N SER A 146 -2.64 15.16 -17.27
CA SER A 146 -1.43 14.67 -17.94
C SER A 146 -1.83 13.65 -19.01
N GLY A 147 -2.04 14.17 -20.24
CA GLY A 147 -2.42 13.43 -21.43
C GLY A 147 -1.51 12.26 -21.77
N GLY A 148 -1.85 11.09 -21.24
CA GLY A 148 -1.35 9.78 -21.67
C GLY A 148 -2.05 9.30 -22.94
N PHE A 149 -1.35 8.42 -23.67
CA PHE A 149 -1.67 7.90 -25.00
C PHE A 149 -2.85 6.90 -25.02
N ASP A 150 -3.82 7.03 -24.12
CA ASP A 150 -4.94 6.08 -24.03
C ASP A 150 -6.14 6.62 -24.82
N SER A 151 -6.50 5.86 -25.85
CA SER A 151 -7.71 6.13 -26.62
C SER A 151 -8.91 6.03 -25.69
N PRO A 152 -9.92 6.92 -25.79
CA PRO A 152 -11.12 6.88 -24.94
C PRO A 152 -11.91 5.56 -25.00
N ASP A 153 -11.58 4.71 -25.98
CA ASP A 153 -12.16 3.40 -26.25
C ASP A 153 -11.45 2.23 -25.50
N GLN A 154 -10.29 2.45 -24.86
CA GLN A 154 -9.59 1.43 -24.05
C GLN A 154 -9.87 1.63 -22.56
N ARG A 155 -11.11 1.40 -22.13
CA ARG A 155 -11.48 1.44 -20.72
C ARG A 155 -11.36 0.05 -20.10
N GLY A 156 -10.64 -0.05 -18.98
CA GLY A 156 -10.53 -1.26 -18.17
C GLY A 156 -9.30 -2.11 -18.46
N ILE A 157 -9.01 -3.03 -17.54
CA ILE A 157 -7.84 -3.90 -17.60
C ILE A 157 -8.11 -5.03 -18.60
N ILE A 158 -7.28 -5.17 -19.64
CA ILE A 158 -7.43 -6.24 -20.63
C ILE A 158 -7.29 -7.61 -19.94
N ILE A 159 -8.19 -8.53 -20.25
CA ILE A 159 -8.20 -9.93 -19.77
C ILE A 159 -7.71 -10.85 -20.90
N VAL A 160 -8.37 -10.78 -22.05
CA VAL A 160 -8.07 -11.60 -23.24
C VAL A 160 -8.47 -10.86 -24.51
N LYS A 161 -7.89 -11.24 -25.64
CA LYS A 161 -8.28 -10.74 -26.97
C LYS A 161 -8.93 -11.87 -27.76
N LEU A 162 -10.10 -11.62 -28.31
CA LEU A 162 -10.86 -12.58 -29.10
C LEU A 162 -10.85 -12.20 -30.57
N ARG A 163 -10.84 -13.23 -31.43
CA ARG A 163 -11.07 -13.13 -32.88
C ARG A 163 -12.46 -13.63 -33.23
N ARG A 164 -12.91 -13.34 -34.45
CA ARG A 164 -14.20 -13.78 -34.98
C ARG A 164 -14.46 -15.27 -34.69
N GLY A 165 -15.61 -15.55 -34.10
CA GLY A 165 -16.06 -16.88 -33.74
C GLY A 165 -15.58 -17.38 -32.38
N GLN A 166 -14.69 -16.65 -31.69
CA GLN A 166 -14.26 -17.00 -30.33
C GLN A 166 -15.21 -16.42 -29.28
N GLU A 167 -15.43 -17.18 -28.20
CA GLU A 167 -16.21 -16.77 -27.05
C GLU A 167 -15.52 -17.11 -25.72
N LEU A 168 -15.87 -16.35 -24.70
CA LEU A 168 -15.50 -16.58 -23.32
C LEU A 168 -16.75 -16.38 -22.45
N ARG A 169 -17.16 -17.45 -21.78
CA ARG A 169 -18.24 -17.45 -20.80
C ARG A 169 -17.75 -18.07 -19.49
N LEU A 170 -17.88 -17.32 -18.42
CA LEU A 170 -17.46 -17.76 -17.09
C LEU A 170 -18.28 -17.10 -15.99
N ARG A 171 -18.22 -17.75 -14.84
CA ARG A 171 -18.75 -17.34 -13.56
C ARG A 171 -17.57 -17.25 -12.59
N ALA A 172 -17.40 -16.13 -11.92
CA ALA A 172 -16.30 -15.89 -11.00
C ALA A 172 -16.83 -15.51 -9.63
N ILE A 173 -16.22 -16.03 -8.57
CA ILE A 173 -16.62 -15.79 -7.18
C ILE A 173 -15.48 -15.08 -6.48
N ALA A 174 -15.76 -13.86 -6.03
CA ALA A 174 -14.85 -13.05 -5.24
C ALA A 174 -15.11 -13.23 -3.75
N ARG A 175 -14.03 -13.26 -2.98
CA ARG A 175 -14.04 -13.50 -1.53
C ARG A 175 -13.13 -12.53 -0.80
N LYS A 176 -13.47 -12.26 0.45
CA LYS A 176 -12.59 -11.56 1.39
C LYS A 176 -11.35 -12.40 1.67
N GLY A 177 -10.18 -11.78 1.59
CA GLY A 177 -8.90 -12.38 1.94
C GLY A 177 -7.88 -11.32 2.37
N ILE A 178 -6.67 -11.75 2.72
CA ILE A 178 -5.58 -10.88 3.16
C ILE A 178 -4.31 -11.12 2.33
N GLY A 179 -3.48 -10.09 2.18
CA GLY A 179 -2.24 -10.15 1.40
C GLY A 179 -1.25 -11.24 1.84
N LYS A 180 -1.29 -11.64 3.11
CA LYS A 180 -0.48 -12.72 3.68
C LYS A 180 -0.82 -14.09 3.07
N ASP A 181 -2.08 -14.31 2.72
CA ASP A 181 -2.55 -15.56 2.11
C ASP A 181 -2.20 -15.57 0.60
N HIS A 182 -2.41 -14.44 -0.08
CA HIS A 182 -2.00 -14.26 -1.48
C HIS A 182 -1.90 -12.77 -1.82
N ALA A 183 -0.91 -12.39 -2.65
CA ALA A 183 -0.65 -11.00 -3.02
C ALA A 183 -1.83 -10.29 -3.71
N LYS A 184 -2.75 -11.07 -4.33
CA LYS A 184 -3.97 -10.53 -4.95
C LYS A 184 -4.88 -9.76 -4.00
N TRP A 185 -4.80 -10.06 -2.70
CA TRP A 185 -5.57 -9.38 -1.66
C TRP A 185 -4.80 -8.21 -1.01
N SER A 186 -3.59 -7.90 -1.46
CA SER A 186 -2.87 -6.71 -0.97
C SER A 186 -3.59 -5.44 -1.47
N PRO A 187 -4.08 -4.57 -0.56
CA PRO A 187 -4.62 -3.27 -0.95
C PRO A 187 -3.52 -2.26 -1.33
N ALA A 188 -2.27 -2.57 -0.98
CA ALA A 188 -1.11 -1.72 -1.20
C ALA A 188 -0.51 -1.96 -2.58
N ALA A 189 -0.39 -0.89 -3.37
CA ALA A 189 0.51 -0.83 -4.51
C ALA A 189 1.95 -0.62 -4.02
N THR A 190 2.15 0.36 -3.13
CA THR A 190 3.40 0.54 -2.40
C THR A 190 3.15 1.06 -0.99
N VAL A 191 3.93 0.57 -0.03
CA VAL A 191 3.99 1.15 1.31
C VAL A 191 5.45 1.15 1.74
N THR A 192 5.99 2.36 1.89
CA THR A 192 7.36 2.58 2.31
C THR A 192 7.42 3.66 3.37
N PHE A 193 8.49 3.63 4.14
CA PHE A 193 8.83 4.73 5.02
C PHE A 193 10.34 4.95 5.02
N MET A 194 10.74 6.17 5.31
CA MET A 194 12.12 6.59 5.50
C MET A 194 12.22 7.38 6.80
N TYR A 195 13.41 7.42 7.39
CA TYR A 195 13.66 8.31 8.52
C TYR A 195 13.57 9.76 8.05
N GLU A 196 13.07 10.65 8.92
CA GLU A 196 13.16 12.08 8.68
C GLU A 196 14.64 12.50 8.73
N PRO A 197 15.18 13.12 7.66
CA PRO A 197 16.57 13.55 7.66
C PRO A 197 16.75 14.82 8.48
N GLU A 198 17.81 14.84 9.28
CA GLU A 198 18.27 16.00 10.02
C GLU A 198 19.57 16.50 9.37
N ILE A 199 19.47 17.60 8.64
CA ILE A 199 20.55 18.14 7.83
C ILE A 199 21.18 19.31 8.59
N HIS A 200 22.47 19.17 8.91
CA HIS A 200 23.30 20.20 9.51
C HIS A 200 24.30 20.71 8.49
N ILE A 201 24.29 22.02 8.24
CA ILE A 201 25.25 22.68 7.36
C ILE A 201 26.23 23.45 8.23
N ASN A 202 27.52 23.26 8.03
CA ASN A 202 28.54 24.06 8.70
C ASN A 202 28.64 25.43 8.01
N GLU A 203 28.00 26.45 8.61
CA GLU A 203 27.94 27.80 8.05
C GLU A 203 29.33 28.41 7.84
N GLU A 204 30.27 28.21 8.77
CA GLU A 204 31.64 28.74 8.66
C GLU A 204 32.37 28.17 7.44
N LEU A 205 32.27 26.86 7.21
CA LEU A 205 32.84 26.23 6.01
C LEU A 205 32.09 26.64 4.74
N MET A 206 30.77 26.79 4.82
CA MET A 206 29.93 27.21 3.70
C MET A 206 30.26 28.62 3.20
N GLU A 207 30.63 29.52 4.11
CA GLU A 207 31.08 30.88 3.77
C GLU A 207 32.43 30.91 3.05
N THR A 208 33.27 29.89 3.24
CA THR A 208 34.56 29.80 2.52
C THR A 208 34.43 29.44 1.05
N LEU A 209 33.25 28.99 0.61
CA LEU A 209 33.00 28.56 -0.77
C LEU A 209 32.61 29.74 -1.66
N THR A 210 33.11 29.71 -2.90
CA THR A 210 32.66 30.60 -3.97
C THR A 210 31.23 30.27 -4.41
N LEU A 211 30.57 31.20 -5.11
CA LEU A 211 29.22 30.98 -5.64
C LEU A 211 29.15 29.76 -6.60
N ASP A 212 30.19 29.57 -7.41
CA ASP A 212 30.29 28.45 -8.35
C ASP A 212 30.41 27.10 -7.61
N GLU A 213 31.25 27.05 -6.57
CA GLU A 213 31.37 25.85 -5.73
C GLU A 213 30.06 25.53 -4.99
N LYS A 214 29.37 26.54 -4.46
CA LYS A 214 28.03 26.35 -3.85
C LYS A 214 27.02 25.79 -4.85
N THR A 215 27.02 26.32 -6.08
CA THR A 215 26.11 25.88 -7.15
C THR A 215 26.40 24.43 -7.53
N THR A 216 27.67 24.09 -7.80
CA THR A 216 28.06 22.71 -8.16
C THR A 216 27.83 21.71 -7.02
N TRP A 217 27.89 22.16 -5.76
CA TRP A 217 27.53 21.32 -4.61
C TRP A 217 26.03 21.08 -4.53
N ILE A 218 25.19 22.10 -4.71
CA ILE A 218 23.73 21.95 -4.75
C ILE A 218 23.30 21.05 -5.90
N GLU A 219 23.87 21.25 -7.09
CA GLU A 219 23.59 20.45 -8.28
C GLU A 219 24.02 18.97 -8.14
N SER A 220 24.89 18.66 -7.17
CA SER A 220 25.21 17.26 -6.85
C SER A 220 24.07 16.53 -6.14
N SER A 221 23.11 17.26 -5.54
CA SER A 221 21.90 16.66 -4.97
C SER A 221 20.88 16.34 -6.08
N PRO A 222 20.60 15.06 -6.38
CA PRO A 222 19.70 14.69 -7.46
C PRO A 222 18.26 15.13 -7.22
N THR A 223 17.85 15.25 -5.94
CA THR A 223 16.48 15.54 -5.52
C THR A 223 16.23 17.00 -5.13
N LYS A 224 17.16 17.92 -5.44
CA LYS A 224 17.02 19.37 -5.22
C LYS A 224 16.67 19.74 -3.77
N VAL A 225 17.31 19.08 -2.81
CA VAL A 225 17.12 19.31 -1.36
C VAL A 225 17.59 20.71 -0.95
N PHE A 226 18.58 21.24 -1.66
CA PHE A 226 19.24 22.51 -1.37
C PHE A 226 18.95 23.54 -2.45
N ASP A 227 18.95 24.81 -2.07
CA ASP A 227 18.80 25.96 -2.98
C ASP A 227 19.66 27.14 -2.50
N ILE A 228 19.91 28.11 -3.37
CA ILE A 228 20.60 29.36 -3.02
C ILE A 228 19.56 30.47 -2.92
N ASP A 229 19.57 31.21 -1.81
CA ASP A 229 18.77 32.43 -1.73
C ASP A 229 19.30 33.49 -2.72
N PRO A 230 18.46 34.00 -3.64
CA PRO A 230 18.90 34.92 -4.68
C PRO A 230 19.35 36.29 -4.16
N ASN A 231 19.00 36.66 -2.91
CA ASN A 231 19.35 37.94 -2.32
C ASN A 231 20.59 37.85 -1.43
N THR A 232 20.69 36.79 -0.61
CA THR A 232 21.78 36.64 0.37
C THR A 232 22.92 35.74 -0.13
N TYR A 233 22.72 35.00 -1.22
CA TYR A 233 23.65 33.98 -1.73
C TYR A 233 24.03 32.91 -0.69
N GLN A 234 23.17 32.71 0.31
CA GLN A 234 23.30 31.66 1.30
C GLN A 234 22.58 30.40 0.83
N VAL A 235 23.16 29.26 1.17
CA VAL A 235 22.56 27.95 0.91
C VAL A 235 21.46 27.72 1.95
N ARG A 236 20.29 27.26 1.50
CA ARG A 236 19.18 26.87 2.35
C ARG A 236 18.71 25.46 2.00
N VAL A 237 18.16 24.77 2.99
CA VAL A 237 17.47 23.50 2.78
C VAL A 237 16.01 23.79 2.44
N VAL A 238 15.56 23.37 1.26
CA VAL A 238 14.19 23.62 0.76
C VAL A 238 13.27 22.46 1.08
N ASP A 239 13.70 21.24 0.75
CA ASP A 239 12.94 20.02 1.00
C ASP A 239 13.85 18.95 1.59
N PRO A 240 14.01 18.92 2.93
CA PRO A 240 14.79 17.87 3.59
C PRO A 240 14.25 16.48 3.26
N GLU A 241 12.92 16.31 3.17
CA GLU A 241 12.27 15.01 2.99
C GLU A 241 12.54 14.38 1.62
N ALA A 242 12.94 15.19 0.63
CA ALA A 242 13.35 14.70 -0.68
C ALA A 242 14.73 14.02 -0.67
N TYR A 243 15.49 14.11 0.43
CA TYR A 243 16.82 13.51 0.51
C TYR A 243 16.75 11.98 0.57
N THR A 244 17.36 11.31 -0.39
CA THR A 244 17.30 9.84 -0.55
C THR A 244 18.46 9.08 0.09
N TYR A 245 19.26 9.72 0.95
CA TYR A 245 20.47 9.11 1.55
C TYR A 245 21.46 8.57 0.50
N ASP A 246 21.65 9.33 -0.59
CA ASP A 246 22.58 8.99 -1.68
C ASP A 246 24.06 9.29 -1.37
N GLU A 247 24.32 10.05 -0.30
CA GLU A 247 25.64 10.56 0.11
C GLU A 247 26.36 11.44 -0.93
N GLU A 248 25.72 11.84 -2.03
CA GLU A 248 26.39 12.57 -3.13
C GLU A 248 26.88 13.94 -2.68
N VAL A 249 26.06 14.66 -1.91
CA VAL A 249 26.43 15.97 -1.33
C VAL A 249 27.57 15.88 -0.32
N ILE A 250 27.71 14.75 0.38
CA ILE A 250 28.79 14.48 1.33
C ILE A 250 30.08 14.22 0.56
N LYS A 251 30.03 13.30 -0.42
CA LYS A 251 31.18 12.98 -1.30
C LYS A 251 31.65 14.20 -2.09
N LYS A 252 30.73 15.03 -2.57
CA LYS A 252 31.05 16.28 -3.25
C LYS A 252 31.78 17.25 -2.32
N ALA A 253 31.35 17.38 -1.07
CA ALA A 253 32.04 18.21 -0.07
C ALA A 253 33.47 17.71 0.21
N GLU A 254 33.66 16.40 0.34
CA GLU A 254 34.98 15.79 0.51
C GLU A 254 35.88 16.02 -0.72
N ALA A 255 35.34 15.86 -1.93
CA ALA A 255 36.07 16.11 -3.18
C ALA A 255 36.49 17.58 -3.35
N MET A 256 35.74 18.52 -2.77
CA MET A 256 36.11 19.94 -2.70
C MET A 256 37.13 20.25 -1.60
N GLY A 257 37.59 19.24 -0.84
CA GLY A 257 38.50 19.41 0.28
C GLY A 257 37.86 20.06 1.51
N LYS A 258 36.53 19.94 1.64
CA LYS A 258 35.74 20.50 2.74
C LYS A 258 34.98 19.38 3.48
N PRO A 259 35.67 18.41 4.10
CA PRO A 259 34.99 17.40 4.91
C PRO A 259 34.23 18.06 6.06
N GLY A 260 33.02 17.58 6.36
CA GLY A 260 32.16 18.15 7.41
C GLY A 260 31.41 19.43 6.99
N LEU A 261 31.40 19.78 5.70
CA LEU A 261 30.58 20.88 5.17
C LEU A 261 29.08 20.64 5.44
N VAL A 262 28.65 19.39 5.31
CA VAL A 262 27.28 18.94 5.56
C VAL A 262 27.33 17.62 6.33
N GLU A 263 26.49 17.51 7.35
CA GLU A 263 26.27 16.30 8.12
C GLU A 263 24.78 15.98 8.07
N ILE A 264 24.42 14.74 7.73
CA ILE A 264 23.03 14.32 7.59
C ILE A 264 22.79 13.12 8.49
N TYR A 265 21.89 13.27 9.45
CA TYR A 265 21.50 12.24 10.39
C TYR A 265 20.09 11.74 10.11
N ALA A 266 19.80 10.50 10.50
CA ALA A 266 18.46 9.95 10.49
C ALA A 266 17.85 10.09 11.88
N LYS A 267 16.70 10.79 12.00
CA LYS A 267 15.99 10.88 13.28
C LYS A 267 15.38 9.52 13.61
N GLU A 268 15.89 8.84 14.62
CA GLU A 268 15.47 7.47 14.98
C GLU A 268 14.01 7.36 15.44
N ASP A 269 13.37 8.48 15.80
CA ASP A 269 12.01 8.54 16.32
C ASP A 269 10.99 9.19 15.37
N SER A 270 11.38 9.51 14.13
CA SER A 270 10.55 10.18 13.13
C SER A 270 10.63 9.49 11.77
N PHE A 271 9.48 9.15 11.20
CA PHE A 271 9.35 8.39 9.96
C PHE A 271 8.39 9.08 9.00
N ILE A 272 8.81 9.24 7.75
CA ILE A 272 7.97 9.73 6.65
C ILE A 272 7.44 8.52 5.88
N PHE A 273 6.14 8.29 5.95
CA PHE A 273 5.43 7.24 5.23
C PHE A 273 4.89 7.73 3.89
N THR A 274 5.06 6.88 2.88
CA THR A 274 4.41 7.00 1.58
C THR A 274 3.56 5.75 1.34
N VAL A 275 2.28 5.97 1.09
CA VAL A 275 1.26 4.93 0.99
C VAL A 275 0.49 5.10 -0.31
N GLU A 276 0.57 4.10 -1.18
CA GLU A 276 -0.20 4.03 -2.43
C GLU A 276 -1.11 2.80 -2.40
N SER A 277 -2.39 3.01 -2.65
CA SER A 277 -3.35 1.93 -2.81
C SER A 277 -3.45 1.49 -4.27
N THR A 278 -3.79 0.21 -4.47
CA THR A 278 -4.22 -0.32 -5.78
C THR A 278 -5.55 0.26 -6.25
N GLY A 279 -6.23 1.04 -5.40
CA GLY A 279 -7.54 1.64 -5.64
C GLY A 279 -8.71 0.76 -5.17
N ALA A 280 -8.42 -0.44 -4.67
CA ALA A 280 -9.38 -1.34 -4.06
C ALA A 280 -10.02 -0.74 -2.80
N ILE A 281 -9.24 0.00 -2.01
CA ILE A 281 -9.71 0.81 -0.89
C ILE A 281 -9.02 2.18 -0.94
N LYS A 282 -9.50 3.15 -0.18
CA LYS A 282 -8.79 4.44 -0.09
C LYS A 282 -7.52 4.33 0.74
N SER A 283 -6.50 5.11 0.39
CA SER A 283 -5.19 5.14 1.06
C SER A 283 -5.32 5.38 2.58
N TYR A 284 -6.14 6.36 2.99
CA TYR A 284 -6.39 6.66 4.39
C TYR A 284 -7.12 5.51 5.11
N GLN A 285 -8.04 4.83 4.42
CA GLN A 285 -8.79 3.72 4.97
C GLN A 285 -7.86 2.53 5.23
N MET A 286 -6.88 2.29 4.35
CA MET A 286 -5.84 1.28 4.57
C MET A 286 -5.06 1.53 5.86
N VAL A 287 -4.67 2.78 6.13
CA VAL A 287 -3.96 3.15 7.36
C VAL A 287 -4.83 2.93 8.59
N ILE A 288 -6.10 3.37 8.57
CA ILE A 288 -7.04 3.20 9.68
C ILE A 288 -7.31 1.72 9.96
N ASN A 289 -7.61 0.94 8.92
CA ASN A 289 -7.84 -0.50 9.04
C ASN A 289 -6.61 -1.21 9.62
N ALA A 290 -5.40 -0.81 9.21
CA ALA A 290 -4.18 -1.38 9.75
C ALA A 290 -4.00 -1.10 11.24
N ILE A 291 -4.31 0.12 11.69
CA ILE A 291 -4.28 0.46 13.12
C ILE A 291 -5.32 -0.35 13.89
N GLU A 292 -6.54 -0.51 13.35
CA GLU A 292 -7.59 -1.30 13.97
C GLU A 292 -7.18 -2.78 14.11
N ILE A 293 -6.60 -3.38 13.06
CA ILE A 293 -6.10 -4.75 13.09
C ILE A 293 -4.98 -4.91 14.12
N LEU A 294 -4.05 -3.94 14.18
CA LEU A 294 -2.98 -3.97 15.17
C LEU A 294 -3.54 -3.90 16.59
N LYS A 295 -4.56 -3.06 16.82
CA LYS A 295 -5.27 -2.98 18.10
C LYS A 295 -5.96 -4.30 18.45
N GLN A 296 -6.70 -4.90 17.52
CA GLN A 296 -7.38 -6.19 17.74
C GLN A 296 -6.40 -7.29 18.13
N LYS A 297 -5.20 -7.32 17.54
CA LYS A 297 -4.14 -8.26 17.91
C LYS A 297 -3.62 -8.03 19.32
N LEU A 298 -3.39 -6.78 19.70
CA LEU A 298 -2.96 -6.44 21.06
C LEU A 298 -4.03 -6.81 22.09
N ASP A 299 -5.30 -6.55 21.78
CA ASP A 299 -6.43 -6.92 22.63
C ASP A 299 -6.53 -8.45 22.78
N ALA A 300 -6.31 -9.22 21.71
CA ALA A 300 -6.30 -10.68 21.75
C ALA A 300 -5.17 -11.25 22.62
N VAL A 301 -3.96 -10.70 22.51
CA VAL A 301 -2.82 -11.11 23.37
C VAL A 301 -3.11 -10.77 24.84
N ARG A 302 -3.63 -9.57 25.11
CA ARG A 302 -3.97 -9.15 26.47
C ARG A 302 -5.02 -10.06 27.12
N LEU A 303 -6.01 -10.53 26.35
CA LEU A 303 -7.04 -11.45 26.87
C LEU A 303 -6.45 -12.82 27.21
N GLN A 304 -5.51 -13.32 26.39
CA GLN A 304 -4.79 -14.57 26.69
C GLN A 304 -3.97 -14.46 27.97
N ASP A 305 -3.28 -13.33 28.19
CA ASP A 305 -2.53 -13.11 29.43
C ASP A 305 -3.45 -13.12 30.67
N THR A 306 -4.67 -12.59 30.57
CA THR A 306 -5.64 -12.64 31.67
C THR A 306 -6.23 -14.03 31.89
N GLU A 307 -6.48 -14.81 30.84
CA GLU A 307 -6.96 -16.20 30.96
C GLU A 307 -5.87 -17.11 31.52
N GLU A 308 -4.60 -16.95 31.11
CA GLU A 308 -3.47 -17.68 31.69
C GLU A 308 -3.20 -17.27 33.14
N ALA A 309 -3.38 -15.99 33.50
CA ALA A 309 -3.31 -15.53 34.89
C ALA A 309 -4.40 -16.16 35.78
N ASP A 310 -5.64 -16.26 35.28
CA ASP A 310 -6.75 -16.92 35.98
C ASP A 310 -6.51 -18.44 36.15
N ILE A 311 -5.91 -19.11 35.16
CA ILE A 311 -5.49 -20.52 35.27
C ILE A 311 -4.32 -20.68 36.26
N GLY A 312 -3.41 -19.71 36.32
CA GLY A 312 -2.31 -19.64 37.29
C GLY A 312 -2.79 -19.47 38.74
N GLU A 313 -3.83 -18.66 38.97
CA GLU A 313 -4.45 -18.51 40.29
C GLU A 313 -5.28 -19.74 40.69
N LEU A 314 -6.01 -20.36 39.76
CA LEU A 314 -6.74 -21.62 40.01
C LEU A 314 -5.79 -22.78 40.35
N THR A 315 -4.63 -22.87 39.70
CA THR A 315 -3.60 -23.89 40.02
C THR A 315 -2.89 -23.63 41.34
N GLN A 316 -2.68 -22.37 41.74
CA GLN A 316 -2.18 -22.03 43.08
C GLN A 316 -3.20 -22.32 44.19
N HIS A 317 -4.49 -22.20 43.92
CA HIS A 317 -5.54 -22.53 44.88
C HIS A 317 -5.81 -24.05 44.99
N LEU A 318 -5.58 -24.81 43.93
CA LEU A 318 -5.71 -26.28 43.94
C LEU A 318 -4.43 -27.00 44.42
N GLY A 319 -3.28 -26.33 44.46
CA GLY A 319 -1.99 -26.91 44.87
C GLY A 319 -1.65 -26.87 46.36
N ARG A 320 -2.56 -26.44 47.24
CA ARG A 320 -2.35 -26.35 48.71
C ARG A 320 -3.21 -27.32 49.55
N GLY A 321 -3.71 -28.38 48.94
CA GLY A 321 -4.45 -29.43 49.62
C GLY A 321 -3.94 -30.82 49.26
N LEU A 322 -2.76 -31.19 49.79
CA LEU A 322 -2.34 -32.56 50.16
C LEU A 322 -1.02 -32.50 50.94
#